data_AF-A0A534IK99-F1
#
_entry.id   AF-A0A534IK99-F1
#
_cell.length_a   1.000
_cell.length_b   1.000
_cell.length_c   1.000
_cell.angle_alpha   90.00
_cell.angle_beta   90.00
_cell.angle_gamma   90.00
#
_symmetry.space_group_name_H-M   'P 1'
#
loop_
_entity.id
_entity.type
_entity.pdbx_description
1 polymer ?
#
loop_
_entity_poly.entity_id
_entity_poly.type
_entity_poly.pdbx_seq_one_letter_code
_entity_poly.pdbx_strand_id
1 'polypeptide(L)' 'MVGLTTLPVKKSTRDRLKTFGVKGESYDAILARLMEVARESEFWDRQVRILKESRFHSIDEA' A
#
# COMPACT_ATOMS: atom_id res chain seq x y z
N MET A 1 11.56 23.65 -0.94
CA MET A 1 11.24 23.69 0.51
C MET A 1 10.25 22.55 0.75
N VAL A 2 10.63 21.51 1.50
CA VAL A 2 9.68 20.43 1.84
C VAL A 2 8.71 21.00 2.86
N GLY A 3 7.47 21.27 2.46
CA GLY A 3 6.44 21.80 3.35
C GLY A 3 5.99 20.72 4.32
N LEU A 4 6.06 21.00 5.62
CA LEU A 4 5.48 20.12 6.64
C LEU A 4 3.99 20.38 6.76
N THR A 5 3.19 19.33 6.64
CA THR A 5 1.75 19.39 6.84
C THR A 5 1.36 18.63 8.11
N THR A 6 0.42 19.16 8.88
CA THR A 6 -0.11 18.47 10.06
C THR A 6 -1.33 17.62 9.70
N LEU A 7 -1.24 16.32 9.98
CA LEU A 7 -2.37 15.39 9.83
C LEU A 7 -2.94 15.06 11.22
N PRO A 8 -4.18 15.49 11.55
CA PRO A 8 -4.80 15.15 12.82
C PRO A 8 -5.20 13.67 12.82
N VAL A 9 -4.69 12.92 13.80
CA VAL A 9 -5.01 11.51 14.00
C VAL A 9 -5.27 11.22 15.48
N LYS A 10 -6.03 10.17 15.77
CA LYS A 10 -6.21 9.71 17.16
C LYS A 10 -4.86 9.28 17.74
N LYS A 11 -4.67 9.51 19.05
CA LYS A 11 -3.48 9.08 19.78
C LYS A 11 -3.20 7.58 19.59
N SER A 12 -4.25 6.76 19.67
CA SER A 12 -4.17 5.30 19.44
C SER A 12 -3.69 4.96 18.02
N THR A 13 -4.14 5.68 16.99
CA THR A 13 -3.68 5.49 15.61
C THR A 13 -2.19 5.79 15.49
N ARG A 14 -1.72 6.91 16.06
CA ARG A 14 -0.30 7.27 16.07
C ARG A 14 0.54 6.22 16.82
N ASP A 15 0.06 5.74 17.96
CA ASP A 15 0.78 4.76 18.74
C ASP A 15 0.85 3.40 18.03
N ARG A 16 -0.22 3.02 17.32
CA ARG A 16 -0.20 1.86 16.42
C ARG A 16 0.73 2.07 15.21
N LEU A 17 0.84 3.28 14.67
CA LEU A 17 1.76 3.57 13.57
C LEU A 17 3.22 3.29 13.96
N LYS A 18 3.60 3.56 15.22
CA LYS A 18 4.94 3.26 15.74
C LYS A 18 5.29 1.77 15.71
N THR A 19 4.30 0.87 15.81
CA THR A 19 4.58 -0.57 15.80
C THR A 19 5.04 -1.08 14.45
N PHE A 20 4.80 -0.30 13.38
CA PHE A 20 5.28 -0.63 12.03
C PHE A 20 6.69 -0.10 11.76
N GLY A 21 7.19 0.83 12.57
CA GLY A 21 8.48 1.47 12.36
C GLY A 21 9.63 0.86 13.15
N VAL A 22 10.86 1.23 12.79
CA VAL A 22 12.08 0.92 13.54
C VAL A 22 12.60 2.13 14.31
N LYS A 23 13.49 1.92 15.28
CA LYS A 23 14.04 3.00 16.11
C LYS A 23 14.72 4.05 15.23
N GLY A 24 14.25 5.30 15.32
CA GLY A 24 14.78 6.44 14.55
C GLY A 24 14.10 6.68 13.20
N GLU A 25 13.14 5.84 12.80
CA GLU A 25 12.36 6.05 11.58
C GLU A 25 11.32 7.16 11.77
N SER A 26 11.16 8.03 10.77
CA SER A 26 10.15 9.09 10.80
C SER A 26 8.76 8.53 10.48
N TYR A 27 7.70 9.20 10.95
CA TYR A 27 6.34 8.84 10.56
C TYR A 27 6.13 8.93 9.05
N ASP A 28 6.80 9.87 8.38
CA ASP A 28 6.72 10.04 6.93
C ASP A 28 7.29 8.84 6.19
N ALA A 29 8.44 8.31 6.62
CA ALA A 29 9.02 7.09 6.07
C ALA A 29 8.13 5.86 6.30
N ILE A 30 7.55 5.71 7.50
CA ILE A 30 6.60 4.62 7.80
C ILE A 30 5.38 4.73 6.88
N LEU A 31 4.80 5.92 6.74
CA LEU A 31 3.64 6.16 5.89
C LEU A 31 3.95 5.89 4.42
N ALA A 32 5.09 6.37 3.90
CA ALA A 32 5.53 6.12 2.53
C ALA A 32 5.62 4.62 2.24
N ARG A 33 6.27 3.86 3.12
CA ARG A 33 6.37 2.39 2.97
C ARG A 33 5.01 1.71 3.01
N LEU A 34 4.14 2.09 3.94
CA LEU A 34 2.78 1.53 4.03
C LEU A 34 1.95 1.85 2.78
N MET A 35 2.11 3.04 2.19
CA MET A 35 1.43 3.43 0.95
C MET A 35 1.88 2.59 -0.25
N GLU A 36 3.17 2.29 -0.36
CA GLU A 36 3.67 1.40 -1.43
C GLU A 36 3.14 -0.02 -1.27
N VAL A 37 3.16 -0.59 -0.05
CA VAL A 37 2.57 -1.91 0.21
C VAL A 37 1.08 -1.95 -0.13
N ALA A 38 0.33 -0.90 0.21
CA ALA A 38 -1.09 -0.82 -0.12
C ALA A 38 -1.33 -0.75 -1.64
N ARG A 39 -0.48 0.00 -2.37
CA ARG A 39 -0.54 0.09 -3.84
C ARG A 39 -0.27 -1.26 -4.50
N GLU A 40 0.75 -1.98 -4.04
CA GLU A 40 1.08 -3.32 -4.54
C GLU A 40 -0.06 -4.30 -4.30
N SER A 41 -0.65 -4.30 -3.10
CA SER A 41 -1.80 -5.15 -2.78
C SER A 41 -2.99 -4.87 -3.69
N GLU A 42 -3.33 -3.60 -3.90
CA GLU A 42 -4.44 -3.20 -4.78
C GLU A 42 -4.16 -3.59 -6.25
N PHE A 43 -2.90 -3.50 -6.69
CA PHE A 43 -2.50 -3.97 -8.01
C PHE A 43 -2.73 -5.47 -8.16
N TRP A 44 -2.27 -6.28 -7.21
CA TRP A 44 -2.46 -7.73 -7.22
C TRP A 44 -3.94 -8.13 -7.20
N ASP A 45 -4.75 -7.50 -6.36
CA ASP A 45 -6.19 -7.77 -6.30
C ASP A 45 -6.87 -7.49 -7.65
N ARG A 46 -6.47 -6.41 -8.34
CA ARG A 46 -6.95 -6.11 -9.70
C ARG A 46 -6.55 -7.18 -10.70
N GLN A 47 -5.29 -7.63 -10.69
CA GLN A 47 -4.81 -8.68 -11.60
C GLN A 47 -5.54 -10.00 -11.38
N VAL A 48 -5.71 -10.42 -10.11
CA VAL A 48 -6.44 -11.64 -9.76
C VAL A 48 -7.89 -11.58 -10.25
N ARG A 49 -8.55 -10.42 -10.13
CA ARG A 49 -9.91 -10.25 -10.66
C ARG A 49 -9.96 -10.40 -12.18
N ILE A 50 -9.05 -9.73 -12.91
CA ILE A 50 -8.96 -9.84 -14.38
C ILE A 50 -8.75 -11.29 -14.80
N LEU A 51 -7.83 -12.01 -14.16
CA LEU A 51 -7.55 -13.42 -14.45
C LEU A 51 -8.75 -14.33 -14.17
N LYS A 52 -9.56 -14.03 -13.15
CA LYS A 52 -10.77 -14.80 -12.84
C LYS A 52 -11.91 -14.55 -13.83
N GLU A 53 -12.02 -13.34 -14.36
CA GLU A 53 -13.10 -12.95 -15.28
C GLU A 53 -12.77 -13.24 -16.74
N SER A 54 -11.48 -13.25 -17.11
CA SER A 54 -11.04 -13.54 -18.47
C SER A 54 -11.10 -15.04 -18.75
N ARG A 55 -11.97 -15.46 -19.67
CA ARG A 55 -11.86 -16.79 -20.27
C ARG A 55 -10.54 -16.83 -21.03
N PHE A 56 -9.57 -17.57 -20.52
CA PHE A 56 -8.30 -17.81 -21.21
C PHE A 56 -8.60 -18.43 -22.58
N HIS A 57 -8.24 -17.75 -23.66
CA HIS A 57 -8.15 -18.34 -24.99
C HIS A 57 -6.72 -18.81 -25.17
N SER A 58 -6.50 -20.12 -25.33
CA SER A 58 -5.18 -20.66 -25.63
C SER A 58 -4.75 -20.20 -27.02
N ILE A 59 -3.48 -19.81 -27.16
CA ILE A 59 -2.89 -19.32 -28.42
C ILE A 59 -2.81 -20.43 -29.48
N ASP A 60 -2.99 -21.69 -29.08
CA ASP A 60 -2.89 -22.86 -29.95
C ASP A 60 -4.13 -23.15 -30.81
N GLU A 61 -5.14 -22.26 -30.85
CA GLU A 61 -6.35 -22.39 -31.69
C GLU A 61 -6.34 -21.44 -32.91
N ALA A 62 -5.20 -21.27 -33.59
CA ALA A 62 -5.08 -20.47 -34.82
C ALA A 62 -4.74 -21.33 -36.05
#